data_AF-A0A8T5H9J0-F1
#
_entry.id   AF-A0A8T5H9J0-F1
#
_cell.length_a   1.000
_cell.length_b   1.000
_cell.length_c   1.000
_cell.angle_alpha   90.00
_cell.angle_beta   90.00
_cell.angle_gamma   90.00
#
_symmetry.space_group_name_H-M   'P 1'
#
loop_
_entity.id
_entity.type
_entity.pdbx_description
1 polymer ?
#
loop_
_entity_poly.entity_id
_entity_poly.type
_entity_poly.pdbx_seq_one_letter_code
_entity_poly.pdbx_strand_id
1 'polypeptide(L)'
;MTQKYAFEEYNAELMSKACGLSLGFSTKQGVEICNAIRKKPLPRAKKILEEAMEGKKAIPFRRFNSDVGHKTKIGPGRYAIKASTEILSIIKSAESNAQIKGLNTSNMVIRHICCHKASTPWHFGRQRGVKMKRTHVEVVLEEVKTLDKETKSEKRQPKKKEVSNETKSESIKKPEPTKEVKPEVVKEVKPEKVEKVIGEKKEEKEKKEEQVPQEKVVEQPESQSQPKLEVKKSESQELKKEDEKVEK
;
A
#
# COMPACT_ATOMS: atom_id res chain seq x y z
N MET A 1 22.67 14.86 20.78
CA MET A 1 23.35 13.54 20.68
C MET A 1 23.10 12.97 19.30
N THR A 2 24.14 12.52 18.58
CA THR A 2 24.01 11.90 17.26
C THR A 2 23.71 10.41 17.42
N GLN A 3 22.62 9.91 16.84
CA GLN A 3 22.30 8.47 16.87
C GLN A 3 23.19 7.72 15.88
N LYS A 4 23.95 6.71 16.36
CA LYS A 4 24.67 5.78 15.46
C LYS A 4 23.68 4.77 14.88
N TYR A 5 23.73 4.60 13.56
CA TYR A 5 22.96 3.59 12.83
C TYR A 5 23.79 2.30 12.73
N ALA A 6 23.14 1.14 12.56
CA ALA A 6 23.84 -0.13 12.27
C ALA A 6 24.17 -0.30 10.77
N PHE A 7 23.97 0.75 9.97
CA PHE A 7 24.35 0.83 8.56
C PHE A 7 25.44 1.89 8.40
N GLU A 8 26.60 1.46 7.87
CA GLU A 8 27.82 2.27 7.87
C GLU A 8 28.14 2.87 6.48
N GLU A 9 27.69 2.23 5.38
CA GLU A 9 27.86 2.68 3.97
C GLU A 9 26.97 3.89 3.57
N TYR A 10 26.83 4.91 4.42
CA TYR A 10 25.91 6.03 4.18
C TYR A 10 26.51 7.10 3.24
N ASN A 11 26.09 7.10 1.97
CA ASN A 11 26.33 8.21 1.06
C ASN A 11 25.30 9.33 1.28
N ALA A 12 25.77 10.54 1.65
CA ALA A 12 24.91 11.69 1.91
C ALA A 12 24.18 12.24 0.68
N GLU A 13 24.71 12.05 -0.53
CA GLU A 13 24.19 12.57 -1.80
C GLU A 13 23.07 11.72 -2.40
N LEU A 14 23.05 10.41 -2.10
CA LEU A 14 22.13 9.44 -2.73
C LEU A 14 21.17 8.78 -1.74
N MET A 15 21.35 9.00 -0.43
CA MET A 15 20.56 8.33 0.61
C MET A 15 19.88 9.33 1.56
N SER A 16 18.66 8.99 1.99
CA SER A 16 18.03 9.62 3.16
C SER A 16 17.98 8.64 4.33
N LYS A 17 17.89 9.16 5.56
CA LYS A 17 17.77 8.33 6.76
C LYS A 17 16.76 8.91 7.75
N ALA A 18 16.11 8.03 8.50
CA ALA A 18 15.26 8.39 9.63
C ALA A 18 15.35 7.32 10.72
N CYS A 19 15.17 7.73 11.98
CA CYS A 19 15.13 6.84 13.12
C CYS A 19 13.98 7.21 14.05
N GLY A 20 13.17 6.23 14.43
CA GLY A 20 12.17 6.38 15.50
C GLY A 20 12.66 5.69 16.76
N LEU A 21 12.60 6.38 17.91
CA LEU A 21 13.16 5.89 19.17
C LEU A 21 12.04 5.50 20.15
N SER A 22 12.22 4.38 20.85
CA SER A 22 11.34 3.96 21.96
C SER A 22 9.84 3.83 21.58
N LEU A 23 9.55 3.41 20.35
CA LEU A 23 8.23 3.30 19.73
C LEU A 23 7.39 2.20 20.41
N GLY A 24 6.07 2.35 20.46
CA GLY A 24 5.18 1.61 21.36
C GLY A 24 4.76 0.19 20.90
N PHE A 25 5.63 -0.55 20.20
CA PHE A 25 5.30 -1.86 19.62
C PHE A 25 6.37 -2.94 19.84
N SER A 26 6.02 -4.20 19.51
CA SER A 26 6.88 -5.36 19.74
C SER A 26 8.01 -5.51 18.72
N THR A 27 9.25 -5.59 19.21
CA THR A 27 10.46 -5.79 18.40
C THR A 27 10.39 -7.06 17.55
N LYS A 28 9.75 -8.13 18.06
CA LYS A 28 9.53 -9.37 17.29
C LYS A 28 8.72 -9.11 16.02
N GLN A 29 7.62 -8.37 16.12
CA GLN A 29 6.77 -8.00 14.98
C GLN A 29 7.50 -7.05 14.03
N GLY A 30 8.22 -6.07 14.57
CA GLY A 30 9.05 -5.14 13.81
C GLY A 30 10.10 -5.84 12.93
N VAL A 31 10.83 -6.81 13.49
CA VAL A 31 11.85 -7.57 12.73
C VAL A 31 11.24 -8.31 11.52
N GLU A 32 10.06 -8.93 11.67
CA GLU A 32 9.39 -9.60 10.55
C GLU A 32 8.89 -8.60 9.50
N ILE A 33 8.35 -7.44 9.91
CA ILE A 33 7.96 -6.35 9.00
C ILE A 33 9.19 -5.84 8.23
N CYS A 34 10.30 -5.53 8.92
CA CYS A 34 11.55 -5.10 8.32
C CYS A 34 12.05 -6.13 7.29
N ASN A 35 12.07 -7.42 7.64
CA ASN A 35 12.44 -8.49 6.72
C ASN A 35 11.48 -8.59 5.52
N ALA A 36 10.19 -8.28 5.70
CA ALA A 36 9.19 -8.31 4.65
C ALA A 36 9.23 -7.09 3.70
N ILE A 37 9.85 -5.96 4.07
CA ILE A 37 9.92 -4.74 3.22
C ILE A 37 11.33 -4.29 2.81
N ARG A 38 12.41 -4.81 3.43
CA ARG A 38 13.81 -4.55 3.03
C ARG A 38 14.05 -4.89 1.55
N LYS A 39 14.87 -4.08 0.86
CA LYS A 39 15.17 -4.17 -0.59
C LYS A 39 13.94 -4.10 -1.50
N LYS A 40 12.89 -3.36 -1.12
CA LYS A 40 11.73 -3.04 -1.98
C LYS A 40 11.71 -1.56 -2.37
N PRO A 41 11.18 -1.20 -3.56
CA PRO A 41 10.93 0.19 -3.92
C PRO A 41 9.87 0.79 -2.99
N LEU A 42 10.03 2.07 -2.69
CA LEU A 42 9.27 2.80 -1.67
C LEU A 42 7.73 2.68 -1.82
N PRO A 43 7.13 2.82 -3.03
CA PRO A 43 5.68 2.66 -3.20
C PRO A 43 5.18 1.25 -2.86
N ARG A 44 5.98 0.20 -3.16
CA ARG A 44 5.62 -1.19 -2.87
C ARG A 44 5.78 -1.53 -1.38
N ALA A 45 6.69 -0.85 -0.68
CA ALA A 45 6.83 -0.98 0.78
C ALA A 45 5.63 -0.35 1.50
N LYS A 46 5.26 0.89 1.16
CA LYS A 46 4.06 1.58 1.66
C LYS A 46 2.81 0.71 1.50
N LYS A 47 2.53 0.28 0.27
CA LYS A 47 1.37 -0.56 -0.06
C LYS A 47 1.31 -1.86 0.75
N ILE A 48 2.43 -2.50 1.05
CA ILE A 48 2.46 -3.71 1.89
C ILE A 48 2.06 -3.41 3.35
N LEU A 49 2.45 -2.24 3.88
CA LEU A 49 2.08 -1.82 5.24
C LEU A 49 0.61 -1.40 5.31
N GLU A 50 0.12 -0.69 4.30
CA GLU A 50 -1.27 -0.26 4.16
C GLU A 50 -2.20 -1.48 4.02
N GLU A 51 -1.91 -2.39 3.08
CA GLU A 51 -2.64 -3.67 2.91
C GLU A 51 -2.62 -4.54 4.20
N ALA A 52 -1.61 -4.37 5.06
CA ALA A 52 -1.52 -5.06 6.35
C ALA A 52 -2.30 -4.35 7.48
N MET A 53 -2.33 -3.02 7.51
CA MET A 53 -3.19 -2.24 8.42
C MET A 53 -4.67 -2.51 8.14
N GLU A 54 -5.05 -2.64 6.86
CA GLU A 54 -6.40 -3.00 6.41
C GLU A 54 -6.77 -4.48 6.59
N GLY A 55 -5.84 -5.34 7.06
CA GLY A 55 -6.08 -6.79 7.19
C GLY A 55 -6.17 -7.57 5.87
N LYS A 56 -5.99 -6.92 4.71
CA LYS A 56 -6.03 -7.56 3.38
C LYS A 56 -4.82 -8.49 3.16
N LYS A 57 -3.68 -8.22 3.79
CA LYS A 57 -2.41 -8.92 3.53
C LYS A 57 -1.60 -9.17 4.79
N ALA A 58 -1.35 -10.44 5.10
CA ALA A 58 -0.52 -10.81 6.24
C ALA A 58 0.97 -10.57 5.94
N ILE A 59 1.72 -10.12 6.94
CA ILE A 59 3.19 -10.15 6.93
C ILE A 59 3.64 -11.58 7.25
N PRO A 60 4.60 -12.17 6.52
CA PRO A 60 5.18 -13.47 6.84
C PRO A 60 6.01 -13.39 8.13
N PHE A 61 5.81 -14.32 9.06
CA PHE A 61 6.63 -14.43 10.26
C PHE A 61 7.60 -15.60 10.07
N ARG A 62 8.91 -15.32 10.01
CA ARG A 62 9.94 -16.31 9.61
C ARG A 62 10.86 -16.75 10.75
N ARG A 63 11.16 -15.87 11.71
CA ARG A 63 12.01 -16.13 12.89
C ARG A 63 11.20 -16.27 14.17
N PHE A 64 10.11 -15.51 14.29
CA PHE A 64 9.25 -15.46 15.47
C PHE A 64 7.87 -16.08 15.19
N ASN A 65 7.87 -17.27 14.61
CA ASN A 65 6.69 -17.99 14.10
C ASN A 65 6.06 -19.01 15.08
N SER A 66 6.65 -19.22 16.25
CA SER A 66 6.06 -20.05 17.32
C SER A 66 4.65 -19.54 17.68
N ASP A 67 3.66 -20.43 17.67
CA ASP A 67 2.24 -20.09 17.87
C ASP A 67 1.74 -18.95 16.94
N VAL A 68 2.02 -19.08 15.63
CA VAL A 68 1.50 -18.19 14.59
C VAL A 68 0.68 -18.98 13.59
N GLY A 69 -0.65 -18.82 13.68
CA GLY A 69 -1.60 -19.41 12.74
C GLY A 69 -1.28 -19.11 11.27
N HIS A 70 -1.52 -20.10 10.41
CA HIS A 70 -1.20 -20.01 9.00
C HIS A 70 -2.14 -19.08 8.22
N LYS A 71 -1.61 -18.50 7.14
CA LYS A 71 -2.28 -17.60 6.20
C LYS A 71 -2.07 -18.09 4.77
N THR A 72 -3.14 -18.02 3.98
CA THR A 72 -3.22 -18.52 2.60
C THR A 72 -2.05 -18.01 1.75
N LYS A 73 -1.35 -18.92 1.05
CA LYS A 73 -0.15 -18.66 0.21
C LYS A 73 1.09 -18.10 0.95
N ILE A 74 1.06 -17.93 2.28
CA ILE A 74 2.14 -17.28 3.05
C ILE A 74 2.72 -18.21 4.14
N GLY A 75 1.93 -19.15 4.68
CA GLY A 75 2.32 -19.90 5.87
C GLY A 75 2.11 -19.06 7.14
N PRO A 76 2.91 -19.19 8.21
CA PRO A 76 2.73 -18.41 9.44
C PRO A 76 2.82 -16.90 9.17
N GLY A 77 1.78 -16.15 9.53
CA GLY A 77 1.75 -14.70 9.33
C GLY A 77 0.69 -13.96 10.14
N ARG A 78 0.96 -12.70 10.46
CA ARG A 78 0.05 -11.78 11.17
C ARG A 78 0.03 -10.41 10.49
N TYR A 79 -1.04 -9.66 10.69
CA TYR A 79 -1.22 -8.30 10.12
C TYR A 79 -0.44 -7.22 10.86
N ALA A 80 -0.14 -7.44 12.15
CA ALA A 80 0.74 -6.62 12.99
C ALA A 80 0.43 -5.11 13.06
N ILE A 81 -0.82 -4.72 12.72
CA ILE A 81 -1.36 -3.35 12.57
C ILE A 81 -0.54 -2.25 13.25
N LYS A 82 -0.45 -2.23 14.60
CA LYS A 82 0.26 -1.16 15.34
C LYS A 82 1.71 -0.98 14.90
N ALA A 83 2.45 -2.06 14.68
CA ALA A 83 3.84 -1.99 14.23
C ALA A 83 3.93 -1.52 12.76
N SER A 84 2.95 -1.90 11.93
CA SER A 84 2.86 -1.43 10.54
C SER A 84 2.62 0.08 10.47
N THR A 85 1.71 0.63 11.30
CA THR A 85 1.43 2.07 11.39
C THR A 85 2.67 2.88 11.81
N GLU A 86 3.36 2.45 12.86
CA GLU A 86 4.55 3.12 13.41
C GLU A 86 5.71 3.11 12.38
N ILE A 87 5.94 1.97 11.71
CA ILE A 87 6.98 1.85 10.68
C ILE A 87 6.62 2.66 9.43
N LEU A 88 5.35 2.71 9.02
CA LEU A 88 4.89 3.54 7.90
C LEU A 88 5.13 5.04 8.15
N SER A 89 4.92 5.51 9.39
CA SER A 89 5.20 6.89 9.79
C SER A 89 6.68 7.25 9.61
N ILE A 90 7.59 6.35 10.00
CA ILE A 90 9.04 6.58 9.90
C ILE A 90 9.53 6.51 8.45
N ILE A 91 8.91 5.66 7.62
CA ILE A 91 9.17 5.63 6.18
C ILE A 91 8.71 6.93 5.50
N LYS A 92 7.56 7.49 5.90
CA LYS A 92 7.12 8.83 5.44
C LYS A 92 8.09 9.93 5.88
N SER A 93 8.61 9.88 7.12
CA SER A 93 9.65 10.81 7.57
C SER A 93 10.96 10.68 6.77
N ALA A 94 11.40 9.45 6.44
CA ALA A 94 12.58 9.22 5.60
C ALA A 94 12.38 9.74 4.16
N GLU A 95 11.16 9.67 3.64
CA GLU A 95 10.77 10.25 2.35
C GLU A 95 10.77 11.78 2.37
N SER A 96 10.20 12.43 3.40
CA SER A 96 10.29 13.88 3.55
C SER A 96 11.75 14.36 3.70
N ASN A 97 12.58 13.61 4.42
CA ASN A 97 14.02 13.84 4.49
C ASN A 97 14.74 13.65 3.14
N ALA A 98 14.14 12.93 2.19
CA ALA A 98 14.65 12.81 0.82
C ALA A 98 14.18 13.99 -0.06
N GLN A 99 12.93 14.42 0.08
CA GLN A 99 12.37 15.60 -0.60
C GLN A 99 13.14 16.88 -0.24
N ILE A 100 13.45 17.08 1.05
CA ILE A 100 14.25 18.23 1.54
C ILE A 100 15.67 18.24 0.94
N LYS A 101 16.19 17.07 0.54
CA LYS A 101 17.49 16.93 -0.15
C LYS A 101 17.41 17.05 -1.68
N GLY A 102 16.21 17.16 -2.26
CA GLY A 102 16.02 17.13 -3.72
C GLY A 102 16.15 15.73 -4.35
N LEU A 103 16.10 14.65 -3.58
CA LEU A 103 16.19 13.27 -4.11
C LEU A 103 14.86 12.83 -4.76
N ASN A 104 14.95 12.00 -5.80
CA ASN A 104 13.78 11.49 -6.52
C ASN A 104 13.07 10.38 -5.74
N THR A 105 12.07 10.77 -4.94
CA THR A 105 11.24 9.85 -4.12
C THR A 105 10.61 8.70 -4.90
N SER A 106 10.30 8.88 -6.18
CA SER A 106 9.68 7.84 -7.03
C SER A 106 10.61 6.64 -7.25
N ASN A 107 11.92 6.89 -7.34
CA ASN A 107 12.94 5.89 -7.64
C ASN A 107 13.72 5.40 -6.40
N MET A 108 13.20 5.66 -5.19
CA MET A 108 13.83 5.21 -3.95
C MET A 108 13.55 3.74 -3.60
N VAL A 109 14.56 3.07 -3.05
CA VAL A 109 14.51 1.70 -2.51
C VAL A 109 14.90 1.72 -1.03
N ILE A 110 14.25 0.88 -0.22
CA ILE A 110 14.66 0.66 1.18
C ILE A 110 15.95 -0.19 1.20
N ARG A 111 17.12 0.46 1.20
CA ARG A 111 18.45 -0.18 1.27
C ARG A 111 18.65 -0.87 2.60
N HIS A 112 18.49 -0.13 3.70
CA HIS A 112 18.54 -0.67 5.05
C HIS A 112 17.26 -0.38 5.82
N ILE A 113 16.85 -1.35 6.64
CA ILE A 113 15.82 -1.16 7.65
C ILE A 113 16.01 -2.20 8.76
N CYS A 114 15.95 -1.77 10.02
CA CYS A 114 16.09 -2.64 11.18
C CYS A 114 15.20 -2.24 12.35
N CYS A 115 15.01 -3.17 13.29
CA CYS A 115 14.31 -2.97 14.56
C CYS A 115 15.23 -3.43 15.70
N HIS A 116 15.63 -2.50 16.56
CA HIS A 116 16.44 -2.75 17.75
C HIS A 116 15.56 -2.72 19.00
N LYS A 117 15.86 -3.57 19.99
CA LYS A 117 15.11 -3.59 21.26
C LYS A 117 15.38 -2.29 22.03
N ALA A 118 14.34 -1.56 22.43
CA ALA A 118 14.50 -0.37 23.25
C ALA A 118 14.56 -0.69 24.75
N SER A 119 14.80 0.34 25.58
CA SER A 119 14.54 0.24 27.01
C SER A 119 13.07 -0.15 27.26
N THR A 120 12.87 -1.24 27.99
CA THR A 120 11.55 -1.80 28.30
C THR A 120 11.24 -1.57 29.79
N PRO A 121 10.70 -0.39 30.17
CA PRO A 121 10.28 -0.14 31.55
C PRO A 121 9.18 -1.11 31.97
N TRP A 122 9.06 -1.34 33.27
CA TRP A 122 7.93 -2.09 33.83
C TRP A 122 6.64 -1.26 33.72
N HIS A 123 5.50 -1.91 33.53
CA HIS A 123 4.21 -1.30 33.79
C HIS A 123 4.03 -1.11 35.30
N PHE A 124 3.46 0.03 35.71
CA PHE A 124 3.05 0.28 37.09
C PHE A 124 2.04 -0.78 37.56
N GLY A 125 2.16 -1.26 38.80
CA GLY A 125 1.25 -2.27 39.37
C GLY A 125 1.96 -3.34 40.20
N ARG A 126 1.43 -4.57 40.17
CA ARG A 126 1.89 -5.71 41.00
C ARG A 126 3.38 -6.04 40.82
N GLN A 127 3.99 -6.54 41.89
CA GLN A 127 5.40 -6.94 42.01
C GLN A 127 5.89 -7.95 40.94
N ARG A 128 5.01 -8.79 40.37
CA ARG A 128 5.29 -9.63 39.19
C ARG A 128 4.98 -8.90 37.87
N GLY A 129 5.41 -7.64 37.75
CA GLY A 129 4.95 -6.71 36.72
C GLY A 129 5.28 -7.12 35.28
N VAL A 130 4.49 -6.64 34.32
CA VAL A 130 4.75 -6.84 32.88
C VAL A 130 5.72 -5.76 32.38
N LYS A 131 6.64 -6.10 31.46
CA LYS A 131 7.49 -5.10 30.79
C LYS A 131 6.81 -4.53 29.54
N MET A 132 6.86 -3.20 29.39
CA MET A 132 6.40 -2.51 28.18
C MET A 132 7.19 -2.99 26.95
N LYS A 133 6.49 -3.18 25.83
CA LYS A 133 7.11 -3.51 24.54
C LYS A 133 7.47 -2.21 23.83
N ARG A 134 8.76 -1.86 23.79
CA ARG A 134 9.28 -0.68 23.10
C ARG A 134 10.41 -1.07 22.13
N THR A 135 10.50 -0.36 21.00
CA THR A 135 11.40 -0.68 19.88
C THR A 135 12.01 0.58 19.28
N HIS A 136 13.29 0.56 18.91
CA HIS A 136 13.90 1.55 18.03
C HIS A 136 13.85 1.06 16.58
N VAL A 137 13.58 1.94 15.63
CA VAL A 137 13.58 1.64 14.19
C VAL A 137 14.59 2.56 13.52
N GLU A 138 15.37 2.01 12.59
CA GLU A 138 16.22 2.75 11.66
C GLU A 138 15.80 2.42 10.22
N VAL A 139 15.74 3.45 9.38
CA VAL A 139 15.44 3.36 7.94
C VAL A 139 16.52 4.13 7.19
N VAL A 140 17.05 3.53 6.11
CA VAL A 140 17.86 4.21 5.10
C VAL A 140 17.26 3.94 3.73
N LEU A 141 16.86 5.00 3.04
CA LEU A 141 16.41 4.96 1.65
C LEU A 141 17.59 5.31 0.74
N GLU A 142 17.68 4.67 -0.41
CA GLU A 142 18.70 4.88 -1.43
C GLU A 142 17.99 5.19 -2.75
N GLU A 143 18.38 6.27 -3.43
CA GLU A 143 17.90 6.55 -4.77
C GLU A 143 18.59 5.62 -5.77
N VAL A 144 17.80 4.81 -6.48
CA VAL A 144 18.33 3.90 -7.49
C VAL A 144 18.26 4.58 -8.85
N LYS A 145 19.42 5.07 -9.31
CA LYS A 145 19.61 5.47 -10.71
C LYS A 145 19.25 4.27 -11.59
N THR A 146 18.15 4.37 -12.33
CA THR A 146 17.75 3.35 -13.30
C THR A 146 18.68 3.41 -14.50
N LEU A 147 19.69 2.54 -14.53
CA LEU A 147 20.36 2.20 -15.78
C LEU A 147 19.31 1.58 -16.70
N ASP A 148 19.13 2.18 -17.88
CA ASP A 148 17.98 1.92 -18.73
C ASP A 148 17.96 0.48 -19.26
N LYS A 149 16.78 -0.14 -19.20
CA LYS A 149 16.61 -1.60 -19.36
C LYS A 149 16.52 -2.05 -20.81
N GLU A 150 16.81 -1.16 -21.76
CA GLU A 150 16.72 -1.36 -23.20
C GLU A 150 17.65 -2.50 -23.66
N THR A 151 18.85 -2.59 -23.07
CA THR A 151 19.82 -3.67 -23.30
C THR A 151 19.36 -5.09 -22.88
N LYS A 152 18.11 -5.26 -22.42
CA LYS A 152 17.54 -6.56 -21.99
C LYS A 152 16.22 -6.96 -22.66
N SER A 153 15.61 -6.10 -23.49
CA SER A 153 14.47 -6.48 -24.33
C SER A 153 14.92 -7.25 -25.58
N GLU A 154 16.01 -6.83 -26.22
CA GLU A 154 16.51 -7.39 -27.48
C GLU A 154 16.92 -8.87 -27.37
N LYS A 155 17.49 -9.28 -26.23
CA LYS A 155 17.99 -10.65 -26.00
C LYS A 155 16.90 -11.69 -25.68
N ARG A 156 15.67 -11.49 -26.17
CA ARG A 156 14.51 -12.36 -25.87
C ARG A 156 13.60 -12.71 -27.06
N GLN A 157 14.20 -12.88 -28.24
CA GLN A 157 13.70 -13.68 -29.36
C GLN A 157 14.82 -14.64 -29.80
N PRO A 158 14.60 -15.70 -30.61
CA PRO A 158 13.35 -16.24 -31.20
C PRO A 158 13.04 -17.65 -30.59
N LYS A 159 12.24 -18.60 -31.13
CA LYS A 159 11.68 -18.88 -32.47
C LYS A 159 10.25 -19.44 -32.39
N LYS A 160 9.47 -19.22 -33.45
CA LYS A 160 8.31 -20.07 -33.80
C LYS A 160 8.80 -21.46 -34.24
N LYS A 161 7.97 -22.49 -34.10
CA LYS A 161 8.13 -23.75 -34.85
C LYS A 161 7.34 -23.66 -36.14
N GLU A 162 8.04 -23.65 -37.26
CA GLU A 162 7.53 -24.04 -38.57
C GLU A 162 8.19 -25.38 -38.90
N VAL A 163 7.42 -26.33 -39.43
CA VAL A 163 7.92 -27.62 -39.94
C VAL A 163 7.14 -27.91 -41.21
N SER A 164 7.81 -27.85 -42.35
CA SER A 164 7.31 -28.27 -43.65
C SER A 164 7.48 -29.77 -43.86
N ASN A 165 6.73 -30.34 -44.80
CA ASN A 165 6.69 -31.77 -45.08
C ASN A 165 7.87 -32.28 -45.92
N GLU A 166 7.86 -33.61 -46.10
CA GLU A 166 8.27 -34.41 -47.28
C GLU A 166 9.39 -35.45 -47.06
N THR A 167 9.42 -36.64 -47.68
CA THR A 167 8.38 -37.56 -48.24
C THR A 167 9.07 -38.90 -48.57
N LYS A 168 8.52 -40.08 -48.21
CA LYS A 168 8.56 -41.31 -49.05
C LYS A 168 7.82 -42.56 -48.49
N SER A 169 7.08 -43.24 -49.39
CA SER A 169 6.81 -44.70 -49.53
C SER A 169 6.39 -45.57 -48.30
N GLU A 170 5.44 -46.52 -48.38
CA GLU A 170 4.64 -47.01 -49.53
C GLU A 170 3.33 -47.75 -49.12
N SER A 171 2.55 -48.14 -50.13
CA SER A 171 1.19 -48.71 -50.14
C SER A 171 0.84 -49.93 -49.25
N ILE A 172 -0.46 -50.12 -48.94
CA ILE A 172 -1.26 -51.36 -49.21
C ILE A 172 -2.79 -51.13 -49.00
N LYS A 173 -3.64 -52.07 -49.47
CA LYS A 173 -5.06 -51.93 -49.89
C LYS A 173 -6.15 -51.91 -48.77
N LYS A 174 -7.34 -51.38 -49.15
CA LYS A 174 -8.69 -51.67 -48.59
C LYS A 174 -9.07 -53.17 -48.72
N PRO A 175 -9.96 -53.73 -47.86
CA PRO A 175 -11.40 -53.74 -48.17
C PRO A 175 -12.36 -53.62 -46.95
N GLU A 176 -13.65 -53.41 -47.25
CA GLU A 176 -14.81 -53.66 -46.36
C GLU A 176 -15.52 -54.95 -46.83
N PRO A 177 -16.40 -55.58 -46.02
CA PRO A 177 -17.83 -55.39 -46.30
C PRO A 177 -18.78 -55.36 -45.08
N THR A 178 -20.00 -54.94 -45.39
CA THR A 178 -21.17 -54.58 -44.56
C THR A 178 -21.87 -55.70 -43.77
N LYS A 179 -22.55 -55.30 -42.68
CA LYS A 179 -23.89 -55.74 -42.18
C LYS A 179 -24.28 -54.87 -40.95
N GLU A 180 -25.55 -54.56 -40.62
CA GLU A 180 -26.83 -54.68 -41.35
C GLU A 180 -27.93 -53.73 -40.79
N VAL A 181 -28.64 -53.02 -41.69
CA VAL A 181 -30.06 -52.54 -41.59
C VAL A 181 -30.51 -51.50 -40.52
N LYS A 182 -31.56 -50.76 -40.89
CA LYS A 182 -32.20 -49.52 -40.35
C LYS A 182 -33.72 -49.57 -40.74
N PRO A 183 -34.60 -48.53 -40.64
CA PRO A 183 -34.45 -47.12 -40.22
C PRO A 183 -35.52 -46.75 -39.13
N GLU A 184 -35.99 -45.52 -38.85
CA GLU A 184 -35.54 -44.15 -39.21
C GLU A 184 -35.52 -43.23 -37.93
N VAL A 185 -36.17 -42.07 -37.69
CA VAL A 185 -37.03 -41.12 -38.45
C VAL A 185 -36.50 -39.68 -38.26
N VAL A 186 -36.51 -38.84 -39.31
CA VAL A 186 -35.96 -37.47 -39.27
C VAL A 186 -36.93 -36.40 -39.84
N LYS A 187 -36.87 -35.18 -39.25
CA LYS A 187 -37.18 -33.85 -39.85
C LYS A 187 -36.63 -32.76 -38.89
N GLU A 188 -35.83 -31.76 -39.25
CA GLU A 188 -35.85 -30.72 -40.32
C GLU A 188 -36.71 -29.47 -40.00
N VAL A 189 -36.38 -28.21 -40.37
CA VAL A 189 -35.07 -27.48 -40.46
C VAL A 189 -35.29 -25.95 -40.70
N LYS A 190 -34.44 -25.07 -40.11
CA LYS A 190 -34.14 -23.64 -40.45
C LYS A 190 -35.18 -22.48 -40.19
N PRO A 191 -34.75 -21.17 -40.25
CA PRO A 191 -35.40 -20.06 -39.49
C PRO A 191 -35.65 -18.72 -40.25
N GLU A 192 -36.35 -17.75 -39.61
CA GLU A 192 -35.89 -16.34 -39.43
C GLU A 192 -36.84 -15.46 -38.57
N LYS A 193 -36.28 -14.51 -37.78
CA LYS A 193 -36.92 -13.33 -37.13
C LYS A 193 -38.04 -13.64 -36.09
N VAL A 194 -38.42 -12.78 -35.13
CA VAL A 194 -38.15 -11.35 -34.82
C VAL A 194 -37.58 -11.19 -33.40
N GLU A 195 -36.97 -10.04 -33.09
CA GLU A 195 -36.38 -9.72 -31.79
C GLU A 195 -37.36 -9.71 -30.60
N LYS A 196 -36.95 -10.30 -29.47
CA LYS A 196 -37.30 -9.91 -28.09
C LYS A 196 -36.40 -10.64 -27.06
N VAL A 197 -36.47 -10.20 -25.80
CA VAL A 197 -35.77 -10.80 -24.62
C VAL A 197 -34.22 -10.73 -24.67
N ILE A 198 -33.67 -9.58 -25.06
CA ILE A 198 -32.29 -9.16 -24.68
C ILE A 198 -32.28 -7.89 -23.78
N GLY A 199 -33.43 -7.21 -23.62
CA GLY A 199 -33.53 -6.00 -22.78
C GLY A 199 -33.59 -6.25 -21.26
N GLU A 200 -34.17 -7.38 -20.82
CA GLU A 200 -34.64 -7.57 -19.44
C GLU A 200 -33.55 -8.07 -18.47
N LYS A 201 -32.43 -7.34 -18.40
CA LYS A 201 -31.52 -7.37 -17.23
C LYS A 201 -30.56 -6.19 -17.07
N LYS A 202 -30.83 -5.05 -17.72
CA LYS A 202 -29.97 -3.85 -17.65
C LYS A 202 -30.58 -2.60 -17.01
N GLU A 203 -31.90 -2.49 -16.89
CA GLU A 203 -32.54 -1.26 -16.34
C GLU A 203 -32.55 -1.14 -14.81
N GLU A 204 -32.27 -2.22 -14.06
CA GLU A 204 -32.47 -2.25 -12.60
C GLU A 204 -31.27 -1.71 -11.78
N LYS A 205 -30.42 -0.87 -12.37
CA LYS A 205 -29.27 -0.29 -11.63
C LYS A 205 -28.89 1.17 -11.90
N GLU A 206 -29.54 1.84 -12.86
CA GLU A 206 -29.27 3.27 -13.15
C GLU A 206 -30.37 4.20 -12.59
N LYS A 207 -31.46 3.67 -12.01
CA LYS A 207 -32.56 4.44 -11.41
C LYS A 207 -32.38 4.65 -9.88
N LYS A 208 -31.20 5.13 -9.46
CA LYS A 208 -30.95 5.48 -8.03
C LYS A 208 -30.07 6.70 -7.74
N GLU A 209 -29.65 7.44 -8.77
CA GLU A 209 -28.94 8.73 -8.62
C GLU A 209 -29.58 9.82 -9.49
N GLU A 210 -30.83 10.20 -9.20
CA GLU A 210 -31.33 11.53 -9.54
C GLU A 210 -32.60 11.94 -8.75
N GLN A 211 -32.84 13.25 -8.66
CA GLN A 211 -34.04 13.95 -8.17
C GLN A 211 -34.42 13.80 -6.67
N VAL A 212 -34.03 14.81 -5.88
CA VAL A 212 -34.90 15.41 -4.86
C VAL A 212 -35.12 16.89 -5.25
N PRO A 213 -36.36 17.37 -5.44
CA PRO A 213 -36.63 18.72 -5.94
C PRO A 213 -36.59 19.80 -4.84
N GLN A 214 -36.44 21.06 -5.26
CA GLN A 214 -36.56 22.26 -4.43
C GLN A 214 -37.78 23.09 -4.89
N GLU A 215 -38.54 23.69 -3.96
CA GLU A 215 -38.92 25.12 -4.01
C GLU A 215 -39.79 25.58 -2.82
N LYS A 216 -39.85 26.92 -2.64
CA LYS A 216 -40.75 27.73 -1.77
C LYS A 216 -40.60 27.52 -0.26
N VAL A 217 -40.02 28.45 0.52
CA VAL A 217 -40.09 29.93 0.61
C VAL A 217 -41.42 30.45 1.17
N VAL A 218 -41.34 30.97 2.40
CA VAL A 218 -42.34 31.82 3.06
C VAL A 218 -41.59 32.91 3.86
N GLU A 219 -41.83 34.16 3.51
CA GLU A 219 -41.48 35.39 4.23
C GLU A 219 -42.52 35.67 5.35
N GLN A 220 -42.38 36.53 6.37
CA GLN A 220 -41.39 37.54 6.84
C GLN A 220 -41.69 37.76 8.37
N PRO A 221 -41.31 38.85 9.11
CA PRO A 221 -40.58 40.08 8.77
C PRO A 221 -39.34 40.38 9.64
N GLU A 222 -38.59 41.39 9.20
CA GLU A 222 -37.56 42.07 10.00
C GLU A 222 -38.18 43.10 10.97
N SER A 223 -37.48 43.44 12.05
CA SER A 223 -37.38 44.83 12.51
C SER A 223 -36.27 45.06 13.55
N GLN A 224 -35.42 46.07 13.28
CA GLN A 224 -34.66 46.88 14.26
C GLN A 224 -33.61 46.16 15.17
N SER A 225 -32.46 46.75 15.51
CA SER A 225 -31.75 47.94 14.99
C SER A 225 -30.31 47.93 15.52
N GLN A 226 -29.34 48.43 14.76
CA GLN A 226 -28.00 48.72 15.30
C GLN A 226 -28.04 49.89 16.30
N PRO A 227 -27.07 49.97 17.23
CA PRO A 227 -26.14 51.09 17.12
C PRO A 227 -24.66 50.67 17.01
N LYS A 228 -23.83 51.63 16.61
CA LYS A 228 -22.37 51.50 16.41
C LYS A 228 -21.58 52.03 17.61
N LEU A 229 -20.29 51.65 17.63
CA LEU A 229 -19.17 52.33 18.31
C LEU A 229 -19.20 52.38 19.84
N GLU A 230 -18.18 51.75 20.45
CA GLU A 230 -17.18 52.55 21.15
C GLU A 230 -15.78 51.89 21.06
N VAL A 231 -14.72 52.67 21.31
CA VAL A 231 -13.32 52.28 21.06
C VAL A 231 -12.56 52.18 22.38
N LYS A 232 -11.96 51.02 22.67
CA LYS A 232 -10.92 50.89 23.70
C LYS A 232 -9.67 50.20 23.16
N LYS A 233 -8.75 51.01 22.65
CA LYS A 233 -7.32 50.67 22.55
C LYS A 233 -6.73 50.73 23.96
N SER A 234 -6.56 49.61 24.64
CA SER A 234 -5.96 49.59 25.99
C SER A 234 -5.14 48.34 26.31
N GLU A 235 -4.64 47.62 25.31
CA GLU A 235 -3.88 46.35 25.49
C GLU A 235 -2.53 46.37 24.73
N SER A 236 -2.07 47.57 24.34
CA SER A 236 -0.86 47.76 23.51
C SER A 236 0.17 48.73 24.13
N GLN A 237 0.01 49.07 25.41
CA GLN A 237 0.85 50.04 26.13
C GLN A 237 1.50 49.49 27.41
N GLU A 238 1.16 48.28 27.88
CA GLU A 238 1.83 47.65 29.02
C GLU A 238 3.11 46.91 28.59
N LEU A 239 3.06 46.16 27.47
CA LEU A 239 4.19 45.49 26.81
C LEU A 239 5.26 46.43 26.21
N LYS A 240 5.37 47.67 26.69
CA LYS A 240 6.43 48.64 26.35
C LYS A 240 7.01 49.37 27.57
N LYS A 241 6.65 48.97 28.79
CA LYS A 241 7.20 49.53 30.04
C LYS A 241 8.10 48.58 30.83
N GLU A 242 8.24 47.33 30.37
CA GLU A 242 9.12 46.34 31.01
C GLU A 242 10.53 46.35 30.37
N ASP A 243 10.63 46.52 29.05
CA ASP A 243 11.93 46.57 28.33
C ASP A 243 12.81 47.78 28.74
N GLU A 244 12.21 48.96 29.00
CA GLU A 244 12.95 50.18 29.37
C GLU A 244 13.47 50.17 30.83
N LYS A 245 13.34 49.04 31.54
CA LYS A 245 13.72 48.91 32.96
C LYS A 245 14.83 47.88 33.23
N VAL A 246 15.49 47.40 32.17
CA VAL A 246 16.58 46.40 32.25
C VAL A 246 17.96 47.00 31.89
N GLU A 247 18.00 48.15 31.19
CA GLU A 247 19.26 48.86 30.88
C GLU A 247 19.50 50.08 31.81
N LYS A 248 19.81 49.81 33.09
CA LYS A 248 20.50 50.76 33.99
C LYS A 248 21.08 50.10 35.24
#